data_AF-A0A6N7ZFD2-F1
#
_entry.id   AF-A0A6N7ZFD2-F1
#
_cell.length_a   1.000
_cell.length_b   1.000
_cell.length_c   1.000
_cell.angle_alpha   90.00
_cell.angle_beta   90.00
_cell.angle_gamma   90.00
#
_symmetry.space_group_name_H-M   'P 1'
#
loop_
_entity.id
_entity.type
_entity.pdbx_description
1 polymer ?
#
loop_
_entity_poly.entity_id
_entity_poly.type
_entity_poly.pdbx_seq_one_letter_code
_entity_poly.pdbx_strand_id
1 'polypeptide(L)'
;MVIDKPAETTPYASLLRPLDDVPTAPERLAQALGDGSSPPPPQEGMSWKREPWARRLSAVPGIEDFLASLPDTVDRVAVLASVRDSEALGRTDLAFVAAMIWGYGSSGYGPYRTARVLTGGSDEVDQSVLERFRSGARTAREQGAVAGFYAMNNPPGRVAYLGPAFFTKWLYFTTATTGPDSADAAPVLDKRVRDWIATNAEVHLRLDKTWAYHRYLQLLDAWAVRPAGTLSRATVERVIFSLS
;
A
#
# COMPACT_ATOMS: atom_id res chain seq x y z
N MET A 1 -11.34 -14.05 11.58
CA MET A 1 -10.85 -15.29 10.93
C MET A 1 -11.25 -15.21 9.47
N VAL A 2 -10.45 -14.53 8.65
CA VAL A 2 -10.63 -14.57 7.19
C VAL A 2 -10.13 -15.93 6.76
N ILE A 3 -11.05 -16.78 6.32
CA ILE A 3 -10.71 -18.08 5.75
C ILE A 3 -10.04 -17.78 4.42
N ASP A 4 -8.73 -17.99 4.34
CA ASP A 4 -8.03 -18.07 3.07
C ASP A 4 -8.77 -19.12 2.22
N LYS A 5 -9.44 -18.67 1.15
CA LYS A 5 -10.01 -19.59 0.17
C LYS A 5 -8.87 -20.49 -0.31
N PRO A 6 -9.04 -21.82 -0.37
CA PRO A 6 -7.97 -22.71 -0.78
C PRO A 6 -7.42 -22.27 -2.14
N ALA A 7 -6.09 -22.18 -2.22
CA ALA A 7 -5.34 -21.60 -3.32
C ALA A 7 -5.70 -22.17 -4.70
N GLU A 8 -6.30 -23.37 -4.77
CA GLU A 8 -6.62 -24.12 -5.98
C GLU A 8 -7.67 -23.48 -6.92
N THR A 9 -8.36 -22.40 -6.52
CA THR A 9 -9.40 -21.77 -7.37
C THR A 9 -9.10 -20.33 -7.78
N THR A 10 -7.91 -19.81 -7.47
CA THR A 10 -7.56 -18.41 -7.78
C THR A 10 -6.84 -18.29 -9.12
N PRO A 11 -7.11 -17.25 -9.94
CA PRO A 11 -6.51 -17.09 -11.27
C PRO A 11 -4.98 -16.88 -11.24
N TYR A 12 -4.41 -16.66 -10.05
CA TYR A 12 -2.98 -16.46 -9.84
C TYR A 12 -2.28 -17.64 -9.16
N ALA A 13 -2.99 -18.73 -8.84
CA ALA A 13 -2.43 -19.89 -8.14
C ALA A 13 -1.20 -20.46 -8.85
N SER A 14 -1.31 -20.67 -10.16
CA SER A 14 -0.22 -21.17 -11.02
C SER A 14 0.96 -20.21 -11.17
N LEU A 15 0.78 -18.93 -10.79
CA LEU A 15 1.85 -17.95 -10.81
C LEU A 15 2.69 -18.01 -9.54
N LEU A 16 2.15 -18.54 -8.44
CA LEU A 16 2.82 -18.53 -7.15
C LEU A 16 4.10 -19.36 -7.20
N ARG A 17 5.13 -18.81 -6.57
CA ARG A 17 6.42 -19.45 -6.37
C ARG A 17 6.74 -19.25 -4.91
N PRO A 18 6.28 -20.10 -3.99
CA PRO A 18 6.59 -19.93 -2.57
C PRO A 18 8.11 -19.94 -2.34
N LEU A 19 8.53 -19.42 -1.19
CA LEU A 19 9.87 -19.70 -0.68
C LEU A 19 9.88 -21.15 -0.15
N ASP A 20 10.91 -21.92 -0.53
CA ASP A 20 11.11 -23.27 0.00
C ASP A 20 11.56 -23.23 1.47
N ASP A 21 12.41 -22.25 1.79
CA ASP A 21 12.82 -21.90 3.15
C ASP A 21 12.67 -20.39 3.35
N VAL A 22 12.09 -19.99 4.48
CA VAL A 22 11.90 -18.58 4.83
C VAL A 22 13.02 -18.17 5.78
N PRO A 23 13.92 -17.26 5.37
CA PRO A 23 15.03 -16.87 6.23
C PRO A 23 14.53 -16.28 7.55
N THR A 24 15.30 -16.50 8.62
CA THR A 24 15.02 -15.86 9.91
C THR A 24 15.06 -14.34 9.78
N ALA A 25 14.32 -13.65 10.66
CA ALA A 25 14.30 -12.19 10.66
C ALA A 25 15.72 -11.64 10.86
N PRO A 26 16.22 -10.74 10.00
CA PRO A 26 17.53 -10.13 10.18
C PRO A 26 17.65 -9.48 11.56
N GLU A 27 18.83 -9.56 12.19
CA GLU A 27 19.02 -9.19 13.60
C GLU A 27 18.49 -7.78 13.93
N ARG A 28 18.78 -6.79 13.09
CA ARG A 28 18.29 -5.41 13.29
C ARG A 28 16.76 -5.31 13.25
N LEU A 29 16.11 -6.08 12.38
CA LEU A 29 14.64 -6.14 12.34
C LEU A 29 14.10 -6.84 13.59
N ALA A 30 14.70 -7.96 13.99
CA ALA A 30 14.28 -8.67 15.20
C ALA A 30 14.42 -7.78 16.45
N GLN A 31 15.52 -7.02 16.57
CA GLN A 31 15.73 -6.07 17.66
C GLN A 31 14.69 -4.94 17.63
N ALA A 32 14.40 -4.37 16.46
CA ALA A 32 13.44 -3.27 16.33
C ALA A 32 11.98 -3.71 16.57
N LEU A 33 11.63 -4.96 16.27
CA LEU A 33 10.32 -5.55 16.58
C LEU A 33 10.19 -5.94 18.07
N GLY A 34 11.31 -6.14 18.75
CA GLY A 34 11.34 -6.61 20.14
C GLY A 34 10.68 -7.97 20.32
N ASP A 35 10.14 -8.20 21.52
CA ASP A 35 9.41 -9.41 21.86
C ASP A 35 7.94 -9.41 21.39
N GLY A 36 7.46 -8.30 20.80
CA GLY A 36 6.09 -8.10 20.36
C GLY A 36 5.13 -7.60 21.45
N SER A 37 5.60 -7.33 22.67
CA SER A 37 4.76 -6.84 23.78
C SER A 37 4.35 -5.37 23.65
N SER A 38 5.11 -4.59 22.87
CA SER A 38 4.87 -3.16 22.63
C SER A 38 4.90 -2.84 21.15
N PRO A 39 4.00 -1.97 20.65
CA PRO A 39 4.03 -1.56 19.25
C PRO A 39 5.30 -0.75 18.96
N PRO A 40 5.97 -0.98 17.81
CA PRO A 40 7.10 -0.16 17.38
C PRO A 40 6.67 1.31 17.18
N PRO A 41 7.56 2.29 17.41
CA PRO A 41 7.26 3.72 17.26
C PRO A 41 6.58 4.03 15.93
N PRO A 42 5.60 4.96 15.90
CA PRO A 42 4.92 5.30 14.66
C PRO A 42 5.89 5.86 13.62
N GLN A 43 5.60 5.64 12.34
CA GLN A 43 6.35 6.28 11.27
C GLN A 43 6.10 7.80 11.30
N GLU A 44 7.16 8.59 11.25
CA GLU A 44 7.05 10.06 11.19
C GLU A 44 6.25 10.51 9.96
N GLY A 45 5.48 11.58 10.16
CA GLY A 45 4.74 12.21 9.08
C GLY A 45 5.66 12.91 8.09
N MET A 46 5.16 13.13 6.88
CA MET A 46 5.90 13.78 5.81
C MET A 46 5.24 15.10 5.42
N SER A 47 6.06 16.14 5.27
CA SER A 47 5.63 17.41 4.71
C SER A 47 5.34 17.30 3.21
N TRP A 48 4.38 18.07 2.72
CA TRP A 48 4.03 18.17 1.31
C TRP A 48 3.65 19.61 0.95
N LYS A 49 3.52 19.92 -0.35
CA LYS A 49 3.22 21.28 -0.81
C LYS A 49 1.85 21.31 -1.47
N ARG A 50 0.86 21.97 -0.87
CA ARG A 50 -0.53 21.99 -1.32
C ARG A 50 -0.74 22.55 -2.73
N GLU A 51 -0.12 23.69 -3.04
CA GLU A 51 -0.37 24.45 -4.28
C GLU A 51 -0.10 23.63 -5.56
N PRO A 52 1.03 22.91 -5.73
CA PRO A 52 1.23 22.03 -6.88
C PRO A 52 0.15 20.96 -7.07
N TRP A 53 -0.41 20.41 -5.99
CA TRP A 53 -1.49 19.42 -6.04
C TRP A 53 -2.79 20.05 -6.53
N ALA A 54 -3.19 21.19 -5.95
CA ALA A 54 -4.40 21.92 -6.37
C ALA A 54 -4.34 22.26 -7.87
N ARG A 55 -3.20 22.80 -8.32
CA ARG A 55 -3.02 23.20 -9.73
C ARG A 55 -3.09 22.03 -10.70
N ARG A 56 -2.50 20.88 -10.36
CA ARG A 56 -2.42 19.72 -11.27
C ARG A 56 -3.66 18.85 -11.26
N LEU A 57 -4.46 18.93 -10.19
CA LEU A 57 -5.66 18.12 -10.01
C LEU A 57 -6.94 18.95 -10.14
N SER A 58 -6.90 20.10 -10.84
CA SER A 58 -8.06 20.98 -11.03
C SER A 58 -9.25 20.29 -11.72
N ALA A 59 -9.01 19.19 -12.45
CA ALA A 59 -10.05 18.35 -13.04
C ALA A 59 -10.81 17.49 -12.01
N VAL A 60 -10.30 17.36 -10.78
CA VAL A 60 -10.93 16.60 -9.69
C VAL A 60 -11.90 17.51 -8.93
N PRO A 61 -13.22 17.25 -8.95
CA PRO A 61 -14.20 18.13 -8.30
C PRO A 61 -13.95 18.28 -6.79
N GLY A 62 -13.99 19.51 -6.27
CA GLY A 62 -13.79 19.75 -4.83
C GLY A 62 -12.38 19.45 -4.30
N ILE A 63 -11.39 19.40 -5.19
CA ILE A 63 -10.00 19.15 -4.80
C ILE A 63 -9.45 20.22 -3.85
N GLU A 64 -9.81 21.49 -4.03
CA GLU A 64 -9.26 22.57 -3.20
C GLU A 64 -9.69 22.44 -1.73
N ASP A 65 -11.00 22.21 -1.49
CA ASP A 65 -11.54 21.99 -0.15
C ASP A 65 -10.96 20.74 0.50
N PHE A 66 -10.85 19.65 -0.28
CA PHE A 66 -10.22 18.42 0.19
C PHE A 66 -8.76 18.63 0.56
N LEU A 67 -7.99 19.32 -0.28
CA LEU A 67 -6.61 19.60 0.06
C LEU A 67 -6.53 20.49 1.28
N ALA A 68 -7.37 21.51 1.42
CA ALA A 68 -7.39 22.41 2.58
C ALA A 68 -7.70 21.70 3.90
N SER A 69 -8.43 20.58 3.88
CA SER A 69 -8.73 19.80 5.10
C SER A 69 -7.58 18.93 5.59
N LEU A 70 -6.59 18.61 4.73
CA LEU A 70 -5.43 17.81 5.10
C LEU A 70 -4.44 18.61 5.98
N PRO A 71 -3.71 17.98 6.92
CA PRO A 71 -2.62 18.64 7.64
C PRO A 71 -1.41 18.88 6.72
N ASP A 72 -0.57 19.87 7.05
CA ASP A 72 0.66 20.17 6.28
C ASP A 72 1.72 19.06 6.37
N THR A 73 1.62 18.23 7.41
CA THR A 73 2.39 17.00 7.59
C THR A 73 1.43 15.83 7.67
N VAL A 74 1.56 14.86 6.77
CA VAL A 74 0.68 13.67 6.72
C VAL A 74 1.42 12.42 7.18
N ASP A 75 0.84 11.72 8.14
CA ASP A 75 1.28 10.38 8.56
C ASP A 75 0.28 9.32 8.09
N ARG A 76 0.51 8.05 8.46
CA ARG A 76 -0.41 6.97 8.11
C ARG A 76 -1.80 7.16 8.74
N VAL A 77 -1.90 7.75 9.93
CA VAL A 77 -3.18 7.91 10.65
C VAL A 77 -4.04 8.95 9.96
N ALA A 78 -3.49 10.14 9.67
CA ALA A 78 -4.18 11.22 8.98
C ALA A 78 -4.65 10.79 7.58
N VAL A 79 -3.82 10.05 6.84
CA VAL A 79 -4.15 9.57 5.50
C VAL A 79 -5.22 8.47 5.55
N LEU A 80 -5.16 7.58 6.55
CA LEU A 80 -6.22 6.58 6.75
C LEU A 80 -7.57 7.23 7.03
N ALA A 81 -7.62 8.22 7.92
CA ALA A 81 -8.85 8.97 8.18
C ALA A 81 -9.38 9.60 6.88
N SER A 82 -8.52 10.30 6.14
CA SER A 82 -8.89 10.97 4.89
C SER A 82 -9.39 9.99 3.80
N VAL A 83 -8.75 8.81 3.70
CA VAL A 83 -9.15 7.75 2.77
C VAL A 83 -10.51 7.18 3.15
N ARG A 84 -10.75 6.90 4.44
CA ARG A 84 -12.03 6.38 4.94
C ARG A 84 -13.16 7.37 4.72
N ASP A 85 -12.96 8.63 5.07
CA ASP A 85 -13.96 9.68 4.90
C ASP A 85 -14.30 9.87 3.41
N SER A 86 -13.29 9.83 2.54
CA SER A 86 -13.48 9.91 1.10
C SER A 86 -14.20 8.68 0.52
N GLU A 87 -13.87 7.46 0.96
CA GLU A 87 -14.57 6.23 0.55
C GLU A 87 -16.04 6.26 1.00
N ALA A 88 -16.33 6.75 2.22
CA ALA A 88 -17.69 6.88 2.75
C ALA A 88 -18.55 7.85 1.92
N LEU A 89 -17.93 8.86 1.31
CA LEU A 89 -18.57 9.81 0.39
C LEU A 89 -18.57 9.35 -1.08
N GLY A 90 -18.10 8.14 -1.39
CA GLY A 90 -17.97 7.64 -2.76
C GLY A 90 -16.85 8.30 -3.59
N ARG A 91 -16.00 9.10 -2.94
CA ARG A 91 -14.91 9.90 -3.54
C ARG A 91 -13.61 9.11 -3.64
N THR A 92 -13.61 8.07 -4.47
CA THR A 92 -12.42 7.24 -4.73
C THR A 92 -11.26 8.03 -5.30
N ASP A 93 -11.53 9.08 -6.08
CA ASP A 93 -10.56 10.04 -6.57
C ASP A 93 -9.82 10.74 -5.41
N LEU A 94 -10.54 11.31 -4.44
CA LEU A 94 -9.94 11.98 -3.28
C LEU A 94 -9.21 11.00 -2.36
N ALA A 95 -9.79 9.82 -2.13
CA ALA A 95 -9.13 8.74 -1.38
C ALA A 95 -7.78 8.38 -2.02
N PHE A 96 -7.76 8.22 -3.35
CA PHE A 96 -6.53 7.94 -4.09
C PHE A 96 -5.53 9.10 -3.99
N VAL A 97 -5.99 10.35 -4.09
CA VAL A 97 -5.12 11.54 -3.92
C VAL A 97 -4.47 11.56 -2.55
N ALA A 98 -5.20 11.32 -1.45
CA ALA A 98 -4.62 11.23 -0.10
C ALA A 98 -3.50 10.18 -0.03
N ALA A 99 -3.74 8.97 -0.56
CA ALA A 99 -2.73 7.91 -0.60
C ALA A 99 -1.48 8.32 -1.41
N MET A 100 -1.66 9.07 -2.50
CA MET A 100 -0.55 9.55 -3.33
C MET A 100 0.21 10.72 -2.69
N ILE A 101 -0.46 11.63 -1.97
CA ILE A 101 0.21 12.70 -1.22
C ILE A 101 1.20 12.08 -0.23
N TRP A 102 0.75 11.06 0.52
CA TRP A 102 1.66 10.30 1.38
C TRP A 102 2.75 9.58 0.59
N GLY A 103 2.39 8.90 -0.51
CA GLY A 103 3.34 8.12 -1.30
C GLY A 103 4.45 8.92 -1.98
N TYR A 104 4.20 10.19 -2.31
CA TYR A 104 5.18 11.08 -2.94
C TYR A 104 5.84 12.06 -1.96
N GLY A 105 5.18 12.39 -0.85
CA GLY A 105 5.66 13.37 0.14
C GLY A 105 6.03 14.71 -0.53
N SER A 106 7.28 15.14 -0.31
CA SER A 106 7.83 16.39 -0.85
C SER A 106 8.25 16.32 -2.34
N SER A 107 8.06 15.18 -3.00
CA SER A 107 8.47 14.99 -4.39
C SER A 107 7.65 15.83 -5.37
N GLY A 108 8.33 16.67 -6.15
CA GLY A 108 7.69 17.63 -7.07
C GLY A 108 6.92 17.00 -8.24
N TYR A 109 7.18 15.74 -8.60
CA TYR A 109 6.47 15.05 -9.69
C TYR A 109 5.21 14.30 -9.25
N GLY A 110 4.93 14.23 -7.94
CA GLY A 110 3.75 13.55 -7.39
C GLY A 110 2.42 14.06 -7.94
N PRO A 111 2.16 15.38 -7.93
CA PRO A 111 0.93 15.96 -8.49
C PRO A 111 0.70 15.59 -9.95
N TYR A 112 1.74 15.74 -10.79
CA TYR A 112 1.66 15.45 -12.22
C TYR A 112 1.37 13.97 -12.49
N ARG A 113 2.06 13.05 -11.79
CA ARG A 113 1.84 11.61 -11.95
C ARG A 113 0.46 11.19 -11.47
N THR A 114 -0.01 11.75 -10.36
CA THR A 114 -1.35 11.46 -9.82
C THR A 114 -2.43 11.91 -10.80
N ALA A 115 -2.32 13.13 -11.34
CA ALA A 115 -3.24 13.62 -12.37
C ALA A 115 -3.25 12.70 -13.60
N ARG A 116 -2.06 12.35 -14.11
CA ARG A 116 -1.95 11.46 -15.28
C ARG A 116 -2.54 10.06 -15.06
N VAL A 117 -2.45 9.53 -13.84
CA VAL A 117 -3.10 8.28 -13.47
C VAL A 117 -4.63 8.43 -13.50
N LEU A 118 -5.16 9.49 -12.86
CA LEU A 118 -6.61 9.71 -12.75
C LEU A 118 -7.27 10.04 -14.09
N THR A 119 -6.57 10.72 -15.01
CA THR A 119 -7.16 11.15 -16.29
C THR A 119 -6.83 10.24 -17.46
N GLY A 120 -5.94 9.25 -17.27
CA GLY A 120 -5.43 8.43 -18.37
C GLY A 120 -4.65 9.23 -19.44
N GLY A 121 -4.32 10.49 -19.15
CA GLY A 121 -3.71 11.42 -20.12
C GLY A 121 -4.71 12.36 -20.81
N SER A 122 -5.99 12.33 -20.44
CA SER A 122 -7.01 13.30 -20.86
C SER A 122 -7.13 14.49 -19.90
N ASP A 123 -8.08 15.40 -20.15
CA ASP A 123 -8.36 16.58 -19.31
C ASP A 123 -9.38 16.30 -18.19
N GLU A 124 -10.04 15.14 -18.21
CA GLU A 124 -11.08 14.77 -17.24
C GLU A 124 -10.70 13.50 -16.46
N VAL A 125 -11.30 13.31 -15.28
CA VAL A 125 -11.11 12.09 -14.49
C VAL A 125 -11.78 10.90 -15.19
N ASP A 126 -10.98 9.89 -15.50
CA ASP A 126 -11.44 8.66 -16.14
C ASP A 126 -12.18 7.76 -15.11
N GLN A 127 -13.50 7.65 -15.27
CA GLN A 127 -14.33 6.84 -14.38
C GLN A 127 -13.96 5.34 -14.41
N SER A 128 -13.41 4.85 -15.52
CA SER A 128 -12.93 3.47 -15.60
C SER A 128 -11.70 3.23 -14.72
N VAL A 129 -10.86 4.26 -14.51
CA VAL A 129 -9.74 4.19 -13.56
C VAL A 129 -10.25 4.12 -12.13
N LEU A 130 -11.26 4.92 -11.78
CA LEU A 130 -11.86 4.88 -10.44
C LEU A 130 -12.51 3.51 -10.16
N GLU A 131 -13.19 2.92 -11.14
CA GLU A 131 -13.75 1.57 -10.97
C GLU A 131 -12.66 0.51 -10.77
N ARG A 132 -11.53 0.59 -11.48
CA ARG A 132 -10.38 -0.32 -11.26
C ARG A 132 -9.83 -0.19 -9.83
N PHE A 133 -9.75 1.03 -9.28
CA PHE A 133 -9.36 1.25 -7.89
C PHE A 133 -10.32 0.64 -6.88
N ARG A 134 -11.62 0.86 -7.06
CA ARG A 134 -12.67 0.26 -6.20
C ARG A 134 -12.63 -1.27 -6.29
N SER A 135 -12.54 -1.82 -7.50
CA SER A 135 -12.50 -3.26 -7.72
C SER A 135 -11.25 -3.91 -7.13
N GLY A 136 -10.07 -3.28 -7.28
CA GLY A 136 -8.83 -3.74 -6.67
C GLY A 136 -8.87 -3.72 -5.14
N ALA A 137 -9.39 -2.63 -4.55
CA ALA A 137 -9.56 -2.50 -3.11
C ALA A 137 -10.56 -3.53 -2.55
N ARG A 138 -11.72 -3.69 -3.21
CA ARG A 138 -12.72 -4.72 -2.88
C ARG A 138 -12.12 -6.12 -2.94
N THR A 139 -11.41 -6.45 -4.03
CA THR A 139 -10.73 -7.74 -4.18
C THR A 139 -9.74 -7.98 -3.05
N ALA A 140 -8.94 -6.97 -2.66
CA ALA A 140 -8.02 -7.09 -1.55
C ALA A 140 -8.72 -7.34 -0.21
N ARG A 141 -9.83 -6.64 0.05
CA ARG A 141 -10.64 -6.78 1.27
C ARG A 141 -11.32 -8.14 1.37
N GLU A 142 -11.85 -8.66 0.26
CA GLU A 142 -12.65 -9.89 0.24
C GLU A 142 -11.82 -11.17 0.05
N GLN A 143 -10.70 -11.08 -0.67
CA GLN A 143 -9.92 -12.24 -1.13
C GLN A 143 -8.45 -12.17 -0.71
N GLY A 144 -8.06 -11.16 0.05
CA GLY A 144 -6.72 -10.98 0.58
C GLY A 144 -5.76 -10.22 -0.32
N ALA A 145 -4.62 -9.84 0.27
CA ALA A 145 -3.65 -8.93 -0.33
C ALA A 145 -3.07 -9.43 -1.68
N VAL A 146 -2.85 -10.74 -1.84
CA VAL A 146 -2.31 -11.31 -3.09
C VAL A 146 -3.33 -11.17 -4.24
N ALA A 147 -4.62 -11.39 -3.97
CA ALA A 147 -5.69 -11.21 -4.94
C ALA A 147 -5.79 -9.75 -5.37
N GLY A 148 -5.77 -8.82 -4.41
CA GLY A 148 -5.76 -7.38 -4.68
C GLY A 148 -4.56 -6.95 -5.51
N PHE A 149 -3.35 -7.42 -5.16
CA PHE A 149 -2.14 -7.16 -5.93
C PHE A 149 -2.28 -7.69 -7.35
N TYR A 150 -2.72 -8.94 -7.52
CA TYR A 150 -2.90 -9.55 -8.84
C TYR A 150 -3.90 -8.76 -9.70
N ALA A 151 -5.05 -8.40 -9.13
CA ALA A 151 -6.09 -7.64 -9.82
C ALA A 151 -5.58 -6.28 -10.31
N MET A 152 -4.81 -5.56 -9.49
CA MET A 152 -4.25 -4.24 -9.83
C MET A 152 -3.04 -4.31 -10.78
N ASN A 153 -2.32 -5.43 -10.79
CA ASN A 153 -1.09 -5.57 -11.58
C ASN A 153 -1.32 -6.14 -12.98
N ASN A 154 -2.47 -6.79 -13.22
CA ASN A 154 -2.77 -7.49 -14.47
C ASN A 154 -4.03 -6.93 -15.15
N PRO A 155 -4.14 -7.02 -16.49
CA PRO A 155 -5.40 -6.73 -17.17
C PRO A 155 -6.56 -7.61 -16.65
N PRO A 156 -7.80 -7.08 -16.61
CA PRO A 156 -8.20 -5.72 -17.01
C PRO A 156 -8.05 -4.66 -15.91
N GLY A 157 -7.64 -5.03 -14.69
CA GLY A 157 -7.56 -4.12 -13.54
C GLY A 157 -6.34 -3.20 -13.54
N ARG A 158 -5.32 -3.49 -14.35
CA ARG A 158 -4.13 -2.65 -14.48
C ARG A 158 -4.46 -1.22 -14.91
N VAL A 159 -3.98 -0.25 -14.13
CA VAL A 159 -4.11 1.19 -14.42
C VAL A 159 -2.83 1.72 -15.06
N ALA A 160 -2.97 2.47 -16.15
CA ALA A 160 -1.85 3.11 -16.83
C ALA A 160 -1.13 4.10 -15.92
N TYR A 161 0.19 4.22 -16.06
CA TYR A 161 1.05 5.12 -15.27
C TYR A 161 1.14 4.84 -13.77
N LEU A 162 0.39 3.87 -13.25
CA LEU A 162 0.44 3.47 -11.86
C LEU A 162 1.35 2.25 -11.68
N GLY A 163 2.50 2.47 -11.05
CA GLY A 163 3.45 1.40 -10.74
C GLY A 163 3.08 0.60 -9.48
N PRO A 164 3.65 -0.59 -9.29
CA PRO A 164 3.35 -1.45 -8.14
C PRO A 164 3.60 -0.86 -6.76
N ALA A 165 4.67 -0.08 -6.62
CA ALA A 165 4.96 0.63 -5.38
C ALA A 165 3.86 1.61 -4.97
N PHE A 166 3.06 2.11 -5.91
CA PHE A 166 1.99 3.07 -5.64
C PHE A 166 0.63 2.39 -5.53
N PHE A 167 0.32 1.39 -6.37
CA PHE A 167 -0.94 0.66 -6.15
C PHE A 167 -0.92 -0.12 -4.84
N THR A 168 0.24 -0.61 -4.36
CA THR A 168 0.30 -1.24 -3.03
C THR A 168 0.05 -0.26 -1.90
N LYS A 169 0.39 1.03 -2.06
CA LYS A 169 0.00 2.09 -1.12
C LYS A 169 -1.52 2.32 -1.13
N TRP A 170 -2.12 2.32 -2.31
CA TRP A 170 -3.59 2.36 -2.45
C TRP A 170 -4.25 1.15 -1.75
N LEU A 171 -3.76 -0.07 -1.99
CA LEU A 171 -4.28 -1.27 -1.34
C LEU A 171 -4.12 -1.20 0.18
N TYR A 172 -2.96 -0.78 0.67
CA TYR A 172 -2.71 -0.58 2.10
C TYR A 172 -3.77 0.31 2.74
N PHE A 173 -3.95 1.54 2.23
CA PHE A 173 -4.88 2.49 2.85
C PHE A 173 -6.35 2.08 2.78
N THR A 174 -6.74 1.27 1.78
CA THR A 174 -8.12 0.78 1.63
C THR A 174 -8.41 -0.52 2.37
N THR A 175 -7.37 -1.24 2.81
CA THR A 175 -7.51 -2.50 3.58
C THR A 175 -7.18 -2.34 5.05
N ALA A 176 -6.46 -1.27 5.44
CA ALA A 176 -6.16 -0.93 6.83
C ALA A 176 -7.38 -0.32 7.56
N THR A 177 -8.45 -1.09 7.73
CA THR A 177 -9.78 -0.63 8.18
C THR A 177 -9.89 -0.34 9.67
N THR A 178 -9.05 -0.95 10.52
CA THR A 178 -9.09 -0.78 11.98
C THR A 178 -7.97 0.13 12.53
N GLY A 179 -6.97 0.45 11.71
CA GLY A 179 -5.85 1.31 12.08
C GLY A 179 -4.63 1.06 11.18
N PRO A 180 -3.52 1.81 11.38
CA PRO A 180 -2.31 1.68 10.57
C PRO A 180 -1.64 0.30 10.68
N ASP A 181 -1.82 -0.38 11.80
CA ASP A 181 -1.27 -1.71 12.03
C ASP A 181 -2.35 -2.82 11.90
N SER A 182 -3.45 -2.56 11.18
CA SER A 182 -4.55 -3.52 10.95
C SER A 182 -4.02 -4.87 10.43
N ALA A 183 -4.52 -5.97 10.99
CA ALA A 183 -4.17 -7.32 10.55
C ALA A 183 -4.52 -7.58 9.08
N ASP A 184 -5.59 -6.95 8.58
CA ASP A 184 -6.08 -7.12 7.21
C ASP A 184 -5.40 -6.18 6.20
N ALA A 185 -4.51 -5.28 6.66
CA ALA A 185 -3.83 -4.34 5.78
C ALA A 185 -2.92 -5.07 4.78
N ALA A 186 -3.12 -4.83 3.50
CA ALA A 186 -2.21 -5.24 2.43
C ALA A 186 -0.91 -4.43 2.54
N PRO A 187 0.23 -5.03 2.94
CA PRO A 187 1.45 -4.28 3.20
C PRO A 187 2.04 -3.69 1.92
N VAL A 188 2.69 -2.53 2.05
CA VAL A 188 3.29 -1.80 0.94
C VAL A 188 4.59 -2.47 0.50
N LEU A 189 4.71 -2.77 -0.79
CA LEU A 189 5.96 -3.25 -1.39
C LEU A 189 6.50 -2.19 -2.35
N ASP A 190 7.49 -1.42 -1.89
CA ASP A 190 8.21 -0.45 -2.71
C ASP A 190 9.71 -0.71 -2.79
N LYS A 191 10.43 0.19 -3.47
CA LYS A 191 11.87 0.05 -3.69
C LYS A 191 12.66 0.03 -2.38
N ARG A 192 12.27 0.79 -1.35
CA ARG A 192 12.99 0.82 -0.06
C ARG A 192 12.87 -0.52 0.64
N VAL A 193 11.64 -1.01 0.80
CA VAL A 193 11.36 -2.31 1.41
C VAL A 193 12.05 -3.45 0.65
N ARG A 194 11.94 -3.45 -0.69
CA ARG A 194 12.61 -4.44 -1.55
C ARG A 194 14.12 -4.43 -1.38
N ASP A 195 14.73 -3.25 -1.48
CA ASP A 195 16.20 -3.12 -1.43
C ASP A 195 16.72 -3.52 -0.05
N TRP A 196 16.00 -3.14 1.02
CA TRP A 196 16.33 -3.57 2.38
C TRP A 196 16.26 -5.10 2.53
N ILE A 197 15.21 -5.75 2.03
CA ILE A 197 15.07 -7.22 2.09
C ILE A 197 16.20 -7.89 1.29
N ALA A 198 16.52 -7.38 0.11
CA ALA A 198 17.60 -7.92 -0.71
C ALA A 198 18.96 -7.82 0.00
N THR A 199 19.23 -6.71 0.69
CA THR A 199 20.49 -6.49 1.42
C THR A 199 20.58 -7.31 2.71
N ASN A 200 19.49 -7.48 3.45
CA ASN A 200 19.54 -8.02 4.81
C ASN A 200 19.08 -9.48 4.93
N ALA A 201 18.35 -9.99 3.93
CA ALA A 201 17.83 -11.36 3.92
C ALA A 201 18.17 -12.13 2.64
N GLU A 202 18.93 -11.53 1.71
CA GLU A 202 19.33 -12.12 0.43
C GLU A 202 18.15 -12.59 -0.46
N VAL A 203 16.94 -12.07 -0.20
CA VAL A 203 15.75 -12.37 -1.00
C VAL A 203 15.50 -11.26 -2.03
N HIS A 204 15.65 -11.60 -3.31
CA HIS A 204 15.42 -10.66 -4.40
C HIS A 204 13.95 -10.67 -4.87
N LEU A 205 13.20 -9.62 -4.50
CA LEU A 205 11.80 -9.44 -4.87
C LEU A 205 11.66 -8.59 -6.14
N ARG A 206 10.72 -8.97 -7.01
CA ARG A 206 10.29 -8.16 -8.15
C ARG A 206 9.00 -7.40 -7.85
N LEU A 207 9.06 -6.07 -7.87
CA LEU A 207 7.91 -5.22 -7.55
C LEU A 207 6.70 -5.48 -8.47
N ASP A 208 6.92 -5.94 -9.71
CA ASP A 208 5.90 -6.12 -10.74
C ASP A 208 5.35 -7.55 -10.85
N LYS A 209 5.66 -8.43 -9.88
CA LYS A 209 5.28 -9.85 -9.95
C LYS A 209 4.45 -10.30 -8.75
N THR A 210 3.31 -10.92 -9.03
CA THR A 210 2.41 -11.50 -8.01
C THR A 210 3.11 -12.54 -7.15
N TRP A 211 3.96 -13.40 -7.75
CA TRP A 211 4.73 -14.38 -6.98
C TRP A 211 5.71 -13.74 -6.00
N ALA A 212 6.30 -12.59 -6.36
CA ALA A 212 7.23 -11.89 -5.49
C ALA A 212 6.49 -11.20 -4.36
N TYR A 213 5.30 -10.63 -4.64
CA TYR A 213 4.44 -10.10 -3.58
C TYR A 213 4.00 -11.21 -2.61
N HIS A 214 3.66 -12.40 -3.11
CA HIS A 214 3.37 -13.55 -2.24
C HIS A 214 4.56 -13.93 -1.35
N ARG A 215 5.77 -14.05 -1.91
CA ARG A 215 7.00 -14.30 -1.12
C ARG A 215 7.23 -13.23 -0.06
N TYR A 216 6.97 -11.97 -0.42
CA TYR A 216 7.05 -10.86 0.52
C TYR A 216 6.10 -11.05 1.70
N LEU A 217 4.84 -11.46 1.48
CA LEU A 217 3.92 -11.75 2.59
C LEU A 217 4.41 -12.92 3.46
N GLN A 218 4.98 -13.98 2.85
CA GLN A 218 5.56 -15.11 3.60
C GLN A 218 6.70 -14.66 4.53
N LEU A 219 7.57 -13.74 4.06
CA LEU A 219 8.62 -13.15 4.90
C LEU A 219 8.01 -12.38 6.08
N LEU A 220 7.03 -11.52 5.82
CA LEU A 220 6.39 -10.74 6.88
C LEU A 220 5.69 -11.63 7.91
N ASP A 221 5.02 -12.69 7.48
CA ASP A 221 4.36 -13.64 8.39
C ASP A 221 5.35 -14.36 9.29
N ALA A 222 6.45 -14.87 8.71
CA ALA A 222 7.49 -15.54 9.49
C ALA A 222 8.18 -14.57 10.47
N TRP A 223 8.44 -13.34 10.04
CA TRP A 223 9.09 -12.33 10.87
C TRP A 223 8.15 -11.68 11.90
N ALA A 224 6.83 -11.82 11.73
CA ALA A 224 5.83 -11.32 12.67
C ALA A 224 5.69 -12.15 13.94
N VAL A 225 6.07 -13.45 13.93
CA VAL A 225 5.95 -14.34 15.09
C VAL A 225 6.99 -13.96 16.13
N ARG A 226 6.59 -13.35 17.24
CA ARG A 226 7.45 -12.92 18.36
C ARG A 226 7.06 -13.66 19.67
N PRO A 227 7.92 -13.67 20.70
CA PRO A 227 7.63 -14.34 21.97
C PRO A 227 6.31 -13.96 22.64
N ALA A 228 5.91 -12.69 22.61
CA ALA A 228 4.67 -12.20 23.23
C ALA A 228 3.43 -12.28 22.32
N GLY A 229 3.60 -12.64 21.04
CA GLY A 229 2.50 -12.74 20.09
C GLY A 229 2.91 -12.53 18.64
N THR A 230 1.92 -12.54 17.75
CA THR A 230 2.13 -12.31 16.31
C THR A 230 1.74 -10.88 15.95
N LEU A 231 2.70 -10.12 15.43
CA LEU A 231 2.48 -8.75 14.93
C LEU A 231 1.74 -8.79 13.58
N SER A 232 1.15 -7.67 13.15
CA SER A 232 0.58 -7.61 11.80
C SER A 232 1.67 -7.46 10.74
N ARG A 233 1.37 -7.90 9.51
CA ARG A 233 2.23 -7.66 8.34
C ARG A 233 2.55 -6.17 8.17
N ALA A 234 1.57 -5.30 8.41
CA ALA A 234 1.74 -3.85 8.34
C ALA A 234 2.75 -3.33 9.39
N THR A 235 2.74 -3.87 10.61
CA THR A 235 3.74 -3.53 11.63
C THR A 235 5.15 -3.92 11.17
N VAL A 236 5.34 -5.15 10.68
CA VAL A 236 6.66 -5.61 10.20
C VAL A 236 7.14 -4.77 9.01
N GLU A 237 6.27 -4.50 8.03
CA GLU A 237 6.56 -3.64 6.88
C GLU A 237 7.00 -2.23 7.31
N ARG A 238 6.27 -1.62 8.24
CA ARG A 238 6.56 -0.28 8.75
C ARG A 238 7.91 -0.21 9.45
N VAL A 239 8.28 -1.24 10.23
CA VAL A 239 9.60 -1.33 10.85
C VAL A 239 10.70 -1.46 9.79
N ILE A 240 10.53 -2.33 8.79
CA ILE A 240 11.47 -2.43 7.66
C ILE A 240 11.67 -1.07 7.00
N PHE A 241 10.59 -0.34 6.74
CA PHE A 241 10.64 0.98 6.13
C PHE A 241 11.44 2.00 6.97
N SER A 242 11.34 1.94 8.30
CA SER A 242 12.12 2.79 9.21
C SER A 242 13.61 2.45 9.25
N LEU A 243 13.98 1.22 8.89
CA LEU A 243 15.36 0.74 8.82
C LEU A 243 16.00 0.91 7.43
N SER A 244 15.23 1.37 6.43
CA SER A 244 15.61 1.47 5.01
C SER A 244 16.14 2.83 4.60
#